data_AF-A0AA42UC81-F1
#
_entry.id   AF-A0AA42UC81-F1
#
_cell.length_a   1.000
_cell.length_b   1.000
_cell.length_c   1.000
_cell.angle_alpha   90.00
_cell.angle_beta   90.00
_cell.angle_gamma   90.00
#
_symmetry.space_group_name_H-M   'P 1'
#
loop_
_entity.id
_entity.type
_entity.pdbx_description
1 polymer ?
#
loop_
_entity_poly.entity_id
_entity_poly.type
_entity_poly.pdbx_seq_one_letter_code
_entity_poly.pdbx_strand_id
1 'polypeptide(L)'
;LMIHNCWVYAMGNRHDFAELAQSLEPFDNAMADIYAARSGLDMAAVQKLMDAESYIGGSDAVAKGLADSLLSADAVSDSDESPAAALRKLDALLAKTNTPRSERRKLIKALSGGMPGAVTTNDGTPGAAEEIKPETLNSLESALAALVK
;
A
#
# COMPACT_ATOMS: atom_id res chain seq x y z
N LEU A 1 15.94 -2.81 2.37
CA LEU A 1 15.92 -2.31 3.76
C LEU A 1 17.04 -1.29 3.92
N MET A 2 16.96 -0.39 4.90
CA MET A 2 18.07 0.46 5.31
C MET A 2 18.19 0.39 6.84
N ILE A 3 19.42 0.38 7.36
CA ILE A 3 19.69 0.45 8.81
C ILE A 3 20.69 1.58 9.08
N HIS A 4 20.48 2.31 10.18
CA HIS A 4 21.28 3.48 10.56
C HIS A 4 21.24 3.73 12.07
N ASN A 5 22.17 4.55 12.57
CA ASN A 5 22.16 5.03 13.96
C ASN A 5 20.98 5.96 14.23
N CYS A 6 20.58 6.06 15.48
CA CYS A 6 19.53 6.98 15.90
C CYS A 6 19.93 8.43 15.54
N TRP A 7 18.94 9.19 15.06
CA TRP A 7 19.14 10.57 14.63
C TRP A 7 18.10 11.48 15.25
N VAL A 8 18.56 12.66 15.64
CA VAL A 8 17.72 13.72 16.19
C VAL A 8 18.19 15.07 15.65
N TYR A 9 17.28 16.04 15.71
CA TYR A 9 17.61 17.44 15.46
C TYR A 9 17.78 18.17 16.79
N ALA A 10 18.85 18.96 16.93
CA ALA A 10 19.10 19.75 18.12
C ALA A 10 19.69 21.13 17.78
N MET A 11 19.50 22.08 18.69
CA MET A 11 20.02 23.44 18.59
C MET A 11 20.60 23.82 19.95
N GLY A 12 21.85 24.26 19.97
CA GLY A 12 22.57 24.55 21.21
C GLY A 12 24.04 24.84 20.98
N ASN A 13 24.81 24.88 22.06
CA ASN A 13 26.26 25.06 22.04
C ASN A 13 26.99 23.70 22.13
N ARG A 14 28.33 23.74 22.15
CA ARG A 14 29.17 22.51 22.16
C ARG A 14 28.90 21.56 23.34
N HIS A 15 28.47 22.07 24.49
CA HIS A 15 28.18 21.24 25.66
C HIS A 15 26.88 20.46 25.46
N ASP A 16 25.86 21.13 24.92
CA ASP A 16 24.57 20.50 24.62
C ASP A 16 24.75 19.37 23.58
N PHE A 17 25.59 19.58 22.55
CA PHE A 17 25.86 18.53 21.57
C PHE A 17 26.68 17.35 22.11
N ALA A 18 27.60 17.58 23.06
CA ALA A 18 28.36 16.51 23.68
C ALA A 18 27.48 15.64 24.60
N GLU A 19 26.60 16.27 25.39
CA GLU A 19 25.62 15.57 26.21
C GLU A 19 24.61 14.80 25.35
N LEU A 20 24.16 15.41 24.24
CA LEU A 20 23.26 14.77 23.30
C LEU A 20 23.89 13.52 22.67
N ALA A 21 25.14 13.60 22.22
CA ALA A 21 25.84 12.45 21.65
C ALA A 21 25.91 11.27 22.64
N GLN A 22 26.26 11.54 23.90
CA GLN A 22 26.24 10.51 24.96
C GLN A 22 24.83 9.97 25.23
N SER A 23 23.81 10.82 25.14
CA SER A 23 22.42 10.41 25.35
C SER A 23 21.88 9.53 24.22
N LEU A 24 22.43 9.66 23.00
CA LEU A 24 22.05 8.84 21.84
C LEU A 24 22.70 7.46 21.85
N GLU A 25 23.91 7.33 22.41
CA GLU A 25 24.68 6.08 22.42
C GLU A 25 23.93 4.85 22.98
N PRO A 26 23.13 4.95 24.07
CA PRO A 26 22.32 3.82 24.54
C PRO A 26 21.25 3.36 23.52
N PHE A 27 20.71 4.27 22.72
CA PHE A 27 19.74 3.94 21.67
C PHE A 27 20.43 3.23 20.51
N ASP A 28 21.60 3.71 20.09
CA ASP A 28 22.41 3.05 19.06
C ASP A 28 22.78 1.62 19.48
N ASN A 29 23.20 1.45 20.73
CA ASN A 29 23.53 0.14 21.27
C ASN A 29 22.30 -0.79 21.34
N ALA A 30 21.13 -0.29 21.75
CA ALA A 30 19.91 -1.09 21.78
C ALA A 30 19.45 -1.49 20.37
N MET A 31 19.56 -0.60 19.39
CA MET A 31 19.26 -0.91 17.99
C MET A 31 20.23 -1.96 17.43
N ALA A 32 21.53 -1.78 17.67
CA ALA A 32 22.56 -2.72 17.23
C ALA A 32 22.36 -4.11 17.85
N ASP A 33 21.98 -4.20 19.11
CA ASP A 33 21.66 -5.46 19.79
C ASP A 33 20.50 -6.20 19.12
N ILE A 34 19.41 -5.49 18.81
CA ILE A 34 18.25 -6.09 18.11
C ILE A 34 18.66 -6.59 16.73
N TYR A 35 19.42 -5.79 15.96
CA TYR A 35 19.87 -6.20 14.64
C TYR A 35 20.85 -7.39 14.71
N ALA A 36 21.79 -7.40 15.66
CA ALA A 36 22.71 -8.51 15.88
C ALA A 36 21.94 -9.79 16.24
N ALA A 37 21.00 -9.71 17.19
CA ALA A 37 20.15 -10.83 17.59
C ALA A 37 19.31 -11.35 16.42
N ARG A 38 18.80 -10.47 15.55
CA ARG A 38 18.00 -10.85 14.38
C ARG A 38 18.83 -11.51 13.28
N SER A 39 19.99 -10.93 12.98
CA SER A 39 20.83 -11.27 11.84
C SER A 39 21.83 -12.39 12.12
N GLY A 40 22.19 -12.58 13.40
CA GLY A 40 23.33 -13.42 13.80
C GLY A 40 24.69 -12.81 13.47
N LEU A 41 24.75 -11.57 12.98
CA LEU A 41 26.00 -10.86 12.77
C LEU A 41 26.61 -10.42 14.10
N ASP A 42 27.93 -10.27 14.13
CA ASP A 42 28.59 -9.70 15.30
C ASP A 42 28.21 -8.22 15.49
N MET A 43 28.25 -7.77 16.75
CA MET A 43 27.85 -6.42 17.12
C MET A 43 28.65 -5.34 16.38
N ALA A 44 29.95 -5.54 16.19
CA ALA A 44 30.82 -4.56 15.55
C ALA A 44 30.51 -4.39 14.06
N ALA A 45 30.16 -5.49 13.37
CA ALA A 45 29.73 -5.49 11.99
C ALA A 45 28.38 -4.77 11.82
N VAL A 46 27.45 -4.98 12.74
CA VAL A 46 26.16 -4.28 12.76
C VAL A 46 26.36 -2.78 12.99
N GLN A 47 27.14 -2.40 14.00
CA GLN A 47 27.46 -1.00 14.28
C GLN A 47 28.11 -0.33 13.07
N LYS A 48 29.06 -1.00 12.41
CA LYS A 48 29.67 -0.49 11.17
C LYS A 48 28.65 -0.27 10.04
N LEU A 49 27.64 -1.13 9.93
CA LEU A 49 26.57 -0.95 8.94
C LEU A 49 25.67 0.24 9.31
N MET A 50 25.37 0.42 10.61
CA MET A 50 24.55 1.53 11.10
C MET A 50 25.26 2.88 10.97
N ASP A 51 26.56 2.94 11.29
CA ASP A 51 27.42 4.12 11.10
C ASP A 51 27.46 4.57 9.63
N ALA A 52 27.41 3.61 8.70
CA ALA A 52 27.47 3.85 7.27
C ALA A 52 26.11 4.19 6.63
N GLU A 53 25.02 4.22 7.40
CA GLU A 53 23.64 4.36 6.88
C GLU A 53 23.38 3.41 5.69
N SER A 54 23.49 2.11 5.97
CA SER A 54 23.58 1.10 4.92
C SER A 54 22.23 0.77 4.28
N TYR A 55 22.15 0.97 2.95
CA TYR A 55 21.05 0.48 2.11
C TYR A 55 21.34 -0.96 1.66
N ILE A 56 20.42 -1.88 1.97
CA ILE A 56 20.59 -3.32 1.78
C ILE A 56 19.48 -3.85 0.87
N GLY A 57 19.86 -4.45 -0.26
CA GLY A 57 18.95 -5.09 -1.20
C GLY A 57 18.23 -6.30 -0.59
N GLY A 58 17.12 -6.74 -1.20
CA GLY A 58 16.31 -7.84 -0.65
C GLY A 58 17.07 -9.15 -0.51
N SER A 59 17.81 -9.56 -1.54
CA SER A 59 18.67 -10.76 -1.51
C SER A 59 19.72 -10.69 -0.41
N ASP A 60 20.36 -9.54 -0.28
CA ASP A 60 21.45 -9.33 0.68
C ASP A 60 20.90 -9.26 2.12
N ALA A 61 19.70 -8.72 2.30
CA ALA A 61 19.01 -8.71 3.58
C ALA A 61 18.72 -10.14 4.06
N VAL A 62 18.29 -11.03 3.15
CA VAL A 62 18.11 -12.45 3.48
C VAL A 62 19.45 -13.12 3.76
N ALA A 63 20.46 -12.90 2.92
CA ALA A 63 21.80 -13.48 3.12
C ALA A 63 22.47 -13.04 4.44
N LYS A 64 22.21 -11.81 4.87
CA LYS A 64 22.68 -11.26 6.16
C LYS A 64 21.76 -11.60 7.33
N GLY A 65 20.69 -12.38 7.15
CA GLY A 65 19.75 -12.74 8.22
C GLY A 65 18.86 -11.60 8.72
N LEU A 66 18.87 -10.45 8.05
CA LEU A 66 18.00 -9.31 8.38
C LEU A 66 16.56 -9.50 7.85
N ALA A 67 16.34 -10.48 6.97
CA ALA A 67 15.03 -10.89 6.48
C ALA A 67 14.98 -12.43 6.34
N ASP A 68 13.78 -13.02 6.39
CA ASP A 68 13.60 -14.47 6.29
C ASP A 68 13.63 -14.98 4.85
N SER A 69 12.90 -14.29 3.96
CA SER A 69 12.78 -14.68 2.56
C SER A 69 12.32 -13.51 1.70
N LEU A 70 12.49 -13.66 0.38
CA LEU A 70 11.81 -12.82 -0.59
C LEU A 70 10.37 -13.31 -0.77
N LEU A 71 9.42 -12.39 -0.76
CA LEU A 71 8.03 -12.71 -1.06
C LEU A 71 7.85 -12.85 -2.57
N SER A 72 7.24 -13.95 -3.02
CA SER A 72 6.89 -14.14 -4.43
C SER A 72 5.82 -13.13 -4.86
N ALA A 73 5.89 -12.64 -6.09
CA ALA A 73 4.89 -11.73 -6.65
C ALA A 73 3.48 -12.33 -6.61
N ASP A 74 3.36 -13.65 -6.77
CA ASP A 74 2.07 -14.36 -6.77
C ASP A 74 1.58 -14.73 -5.35
N ALA A 75 2.43 -14.56 -4.32
CA ALA A 75 2.08 -14.89 -2.93
C ALA A 75 1.27 -13.78 -2.25
N VAL A 76 1.21 -12.59 -2.85
CA VAL A 76 0.31 -11.51 -2.43
C VAL A 76 -0.94 -11.60 -3.29
N SER A 77 -2.02 -12.16 -2.75
CA SER A 77 -3.32 -11.98 -3.37
C SER A 77 -3.73 -10.52 -3.16
N ASP A 78 -3.70 -9.72 -4.23
CA ASP A 78 -4.41 -8.43 -4.28
C ASP A 78 -5.94 -8.70 -4.41
N SER A 79 -6.44 -9.53 -3.51
CA SER A 79 -7.84 -9.90 -3.35
C SER A 79 -8.58 -8.84 -2.53
N ASP A 80 -8.11 -7.58 -2.58
CA ASP A 80 -9.00 -6.48 -2.32
C ASP A 80 -10.08 -6.53 -3.41
N GLU A 81 -11.19 -7.17 -3.04
CA GLU A 81 -12.44 -7.23 -3.81
C GLU A 81 -13.40 -6.15 -3.32
N SER A 82 -12.92 -5.17 -2.55
CA SER A 82 -13.75 -4.01 -2.22
C SER A 82 -14.26 -3.36 -3.50
N PRO A 83 -15.44 -2.71 -3.45
CA PRO A 83 -15.96 -1.98 -4.60
C PRO A 83 -14.94 -0.98 -5.18
N ALA A 84 -14.11 -0.37 -4.33
CA ALA A 84 -13.05 0.53 -4.75
C ALA A 84 -11.95 -0.18 -5.56
N ALA A 85 -11.52 -1.36 -5.13
CA ALA A 85 -10.52 -2.15 -5.85
C ALA A 85 -11.07 -2.74 -7.15
N ALA A 86 -12.34 -3.16 -7.18
CA ALA A 86 -13.02 -3.57 -8.42
C ALA A 86 -13.10 -2.43 -9.45
N LEU A 87 -13.43 -1.21 -9.02
CA LEU A 87 -13.43 -0.02 -9.89
C LEU A 87 -12.02 0.33 -10.42
N ARG A 88 -10.98 0.18 -9.59
CA ARG A 88 -9.59 0.37 -10.03
C ARG A 88 -9.16 -0.67 -11.06
N LYS A 89 -9.53 -1.95 -10.85
CA LYS A 89 -9.28 -3.03 -11.82
C LYS A 89 -9.99 -2.76 -13.15
N LEU A 90 -11.25 -2.29 -13.11
CA LEU A 90 -11.99 -1.87 -14.29
C LEU A 90 -11.34 -0.67 -15.03
N ASP A 91 -10.90 0.38 -14.32
CA ASP A 91 -10.18 1.51 -14.94
C ASP A 91 -8.89 1.04 -15.62
N ALA A 92 -8.15 0.14 -14.98
CA ALA A 92 -6.91 -0.42 -15.52
C ALA A 92 -7.16 -1.25 -16.79
N LEU A 93 -8.22 -2.05 -16.83
CA LEU A 93 -8.60 -2.84 -18.02
C LEU A 93 -9.03 -1.93 -19.18
N LEU A 94 -9.86 -0.93 -18.90
CA LEU A 94 -10.27 0.06 -19.91
C LEU A 94 -9.10 0.92 -20.41
N ALA A 95 -8.09 1.16 -19.57
CA ALA A 95 -6.88 1.87 -19.99
C ALA A 95 -6.05 1.01 -20.96
N LYS A 96 -5.97 -0.31 -20.75
CA LYS A 96 -5.28 -1.24 -21.65
C LYS A 96 -5.94 -1.34 -23.04
N THR A 97 -7.25 -1.10 -23.14
CA THR A 97 -7.98 -1.06 -24.41
C THR A 97 -7.91 0.31 -25.11
N ASN A 98 -6.97 1.19 -24.72
CA ASN A 98 -6.81 2.54 -25.26
C ASN A 98 -8.05 3.46 -25.10
N THR A 99 -8.97 3.15 -24.20
CA THR A 99 -10.14 4.00 -23.95
C THR A 99 -9.68 5.32 -23.30
N PRO A 100 -10.04 6.51 -23.83
CA PRO A 100 -9.64 7.79 -23.27
C PRO A 100 -10.06 7.96 -21.80
N ARG A 101 -9.20 8.58 -20.99
CA ARG A 101 -9.43 8.77 -19.54
C ARG A 101 -10.78 9.43 -19.21
N SER A 102 -11.24 10.35 -20.05
CA SER A 102 -12.54 11.02 -19.92
C SER A 102 -13.70 10.04 -20.01
N GLU A 103 -13.66 9.11 -20.97
CA GLU A 103 -14.68 8.09 -21.17
C GLU A 103 -14.65 7.06 -20.05
N ARG A 104 -13.47 6.61 -19.61
CA ARG A 104 -13.35 5.67 -18.49
C ARG A 104 -13.97 6.22 -17.21
N ARG A 105 -13.69 7.50 -16.88
CA ARG A 105 -14.28 8.18 -15.73
C ARG A 105 -15.80 8.33 -15.85
N LYS A 106 -16.31 8.59 -17.06
CA LYS A 106 -17.75 8.67 -17.32
C LYS A 106 -18.43 7.31 -17.06
N LEU A 107 -17.85 6.22 -17.58
CA LEU A 107 -18.35 4.86 -17.39
C LEU A 107 -18.32 4.43 -15.93
N ILE A 108 -17.21 4.65 -15.23
CA ILE A 108 -17.06 4.33 -13.81
C ILE A 108 -18.05 5.11 -12.96
N LYS A 109 -18.28 6.40 -13.26
CA LYS A 109 -19.27 7.22 -12.57
C LYS A 109 -20.71 6.77 -12.82
N ALA A 110 -21.01 6.32 -14.04
CA ALA A 110 -22.32 5.75 -14.35
C ALA A 110 -22.57 4.44 -13.60
N LEU A 111 -21.53 3.60 -13.46
CA LEU A 111 -21.62 2.30 -12.79
C LEU A 111 -21.72 2.42 -11.26
N SER A 112 -20.98 3.35 -10.66
CA SER A 112 -20.90 3.52 -9.20
C SER A 112 -22.16 4.15 -8.58
N GLY A 113 -23.12 4.61 -9.38
CA GLY A 113 -24.15 5.55 -8.92
C GLY A 113 -23.52 6.87 -8.46
N GLY A 114 -24.32 7.91 -8.25
CA GLY A 114 -23.84 9.20 -7.76
C GLY A 114 -23.01 9.09 -6.48
N MET A 115 -22.23 10.16 -6.21
CA MET A 115 -21.37 10.44 -5.04
C MET A 115 -21.49 9.43 -3.88
N PRO A 116 -20.39 8.85 -3.35
CA PRO A 116 -20.48 7.93 -2.21
C PRO A 116 -21.33 8.53 -1.07
N GLY A 117 -22.52 7.97 -0.83
CA GLY A 117 -23.49 8.47 0.15
C GLY A 117 -24.66 9.32 -0.39
N ALA A 118 -24.73 9.61 -1.68
CA ALA A 118 -25.87 10.31 -2.29
C ALA A 118 -26.83 9.30 -2.92
N VAL A 119 -28.02 9.16 -2.31
CA VAL A 119 -29.16 8.47 -2.91
C VAL A 119 -29.48 9.16 -4.24
N THR A 120 -29.46 8.40 -5.33
CA THR A 120 -29.80 8.94 -6.68
C THR A 120 -31.26 8.70 -7.07
N THR A 121 -32.04 8.08 -6.19
CA THR A 121 -33.45 7.75 -6.40
C THR A 121 -34.32 8.50 -5.39
N ASN A 122 -35.23 9.35 -5.85
CA ASN A 122 -36.31 9.89 -5.00
C ASN A 122 -37.38 8.84 -4.67
N ASP A 123 -37.25 7.63 -5.21
CA ASP A 123 -38.22 6.56 -5.00
C ASP A 123 -37.66 5.49 -4.05
N GLY A 124 -38.29 5.42 -2.87
CA GLY A 124 -38.33 4.21 -2.05
C GLY A 124 -37.22 4.04 -1.04
N THR A 125 -37.61 3.89 0.22
CA THR A 125 -36.78 3.43 1.34
C THR A 125 -36.13 2.08 0.99
N PRO A 126 -34.82 1.86 1.28
CA PRO A 126 -34.17 0.58 1.02
C PRO A 126 -34.87 -0.54 1.80
N GLY A 127 -35.36 -1.56 1.10
CA GLY A 127 -36.05 -2.73 1.67
C GLY A 127 -37.51 -2.94 1.25
N ALA A 128 -38.07 -2.11 0.36
CA ALA A 128 -39.50 -2.14 0.00
C ALA A 128 -39.82 -2.63 -1.43
N ALA A 129 -39.00 -3.52 -2.01
CA ALA A 129 -39.37 -4.21 -3.25
C ALA A 129 -38.90 -5.67 -3.20
N GLU A 130 -39.84 -6.58 -2.98
CA GLU A 130 -39.64 -8.03 -3.01
C GLU A 130 -39.50 -8.59 -4.44
N GLU A 131 -39.67 -7.77 -5.48
CA GLU A 131 -39.65 -8.22 -6.87
C GLU A 131 -38.68 -7.43 -7.76
N ILE A 132 -37.79 -8.19 -8.42
CA ILE A 132 -36.87 -7.69 -9.43
C ILE A 132 -37.69 -7.16 -10.62
N LYS A 133 -37.56 -5.86 -10.92
CA LYS A 133 -38.29 -5.25 -12.02
C LYS A 133 -37.77 -5.78 -13.37
N PRO A 134 -38.63 -6.40 -14.21
CA PRO A 134 -38.21 -7.00 -15.48
C PRO A 134 -37.61 -5.99 -16.46
N GLU A 135 -38.00 -4.72 -16.35
CA GLU A 135 -37.44 -3.63 -17.16
C GLU A 135 -35.95 -3.38 -16.88
N THR A 136 -35.51 -3.55 -15.63
CA THR A 136 -34.10 -3.39 -15.25
C THR A 136 -33.22 -4.55 -15.71
N LEU A 137 -33.79 -5.77 -15.80
CA LEU A 137 -33.09 -6.92 -16.38
C LEU A 137 -32.93 -6.77 -17.90
N ASN A 138 -33.98 -6.36 -18.59
CA ASN A 138 -33.94 -6.16 -20.04
C ASN A 138 -32.96 -5.05 -20.46
N SER A 139 -32.82 -3.99 -19.67
CA SER A 139 -31.85 -2.93 -19.94
C SER A 139 -30.40 -3.39 -19.74
N LEU A 140 -30.15 -4.23 -18.73
CA LEU A 140 -28.85 -4.86 -18.50
C LEU A 140 -28.47 -5.84 -19.62
N GLU A 141 -29.39 -6.71 -20.03
CA GLU A 141 -29.17 -7.65 -21.14
C GLU A 141 -28.88 -6.93 -22.46
N SER A 142 -29.59 -5.83 -22.72
CA SER A 142 -29.36 -5.00 -23.91
C SER A 142 -27.98 -4.33 -23.90
N ALA A 143 -27.54 -3.86 -22.73
CA ALA A 143 -26.21 -3.28 -22.56
C ALA A 143 -25.10 -4.33 -22.71
N LEU A 144 -25.33 -5.55 -22.24
CA LEU A 144 -24.41 -6.68 -22.36
C LEU A 144 -24.27 -7.15 -23.82
N ALA A 145 -25.38 -7.22 -24.55
CA ALA A 145 -25.40 -7.58 -25.97
C ALA A 145 -24.66 -6.56 -26.86
N ALA A 146 -24.65 -5.28 -26.48
CA ALA A 146 -23.90 -4.23 -27.18
C ALA A 146 -22.38 -4.32 -26.98
N LEU A 147 -21.91 -5.04 -25.96
CA LEU A 147 -20.49 -5.20 -25.64
C LEU A 147 -19.82 -6.37 -26.37
N VAL A 148 -20.61 -7.22 -27.04
CA VAL A 148 -20.16 -8.46 -27.72
C VAL A 148 -20.11 -8.28 -29.25
N LYS A 149 -20.35 -7.07 -29.77
CA LYS A 149 -20.06 -6.70 -31.18
C LYS A 149 -18.80 -5.87 -31.26
#